data_AF-X0TTC6-F1
#
_entry.id   AF-X0TTC6-F1
#
_cell.length_a   1.000
_cell.length_b   1.000
_cell.length_c   1.000
_cell.angle_alpha   90.00
_cell.angle_beta   90.00
_cell.angle_gamma   90.00
#
_symmetry.space_group_name_H-M   'P 1'
#
loop_
_entity.id
_entity.type
_entity.pdbx_description
1 polymer ?
#
loop_
_entity_poly.entity_id
_entity_poly.type
_entity_poly.pdbx_seq_one_letter_code
_entity_poly.pdbx_strand_id
1 'polypeptide(L)' 'MPRANSRKVPVEELISAGGVVYRHGPQGMEVVICGRAADGVWGLPKGAPEAGEGLEARANSGL' A
#
# COMPACT_ATOMS: atom_id res chain seq x y z
N MET A 1 -21.54 -36.84 -14.47
CA MET A 1 -21.42 -35.54 -13.78
C MET A 1 -20.66 -34.58 -14.70
N PRO A 2 -21.22 -33.43 -15.08
CA PRO A 2 -20.50 -32.47 -15.91
C PRO A 2 -19.50 -31.67 -15.07
N ARG A 3 -18.27 -31.49 -15.56
CA ARG A 3 -17.22 -30.69 -14.90
C ARG A 3 -17.61 -29.21 -14.94
N ALA A 4 -17.48 -28.53 -13.79
CA ALA A 4 -17.71 -27.10 -13.66
C ALA A 4 -16.78 -26.31 -14.60
N ASN A 5 -17.38 -25.41 -15.38
CA ASN A 5 -16.72 -24.51 -16.31
C ASN A 5 -15.83 -23.51 -15.52
N SER A 6 -14.51 -23.54 -15.71
CA SER A 6 -13.60 -22.62 -15.01
C SER A 6 -13.70 -21.22 -15.63
N ARG A 7 -14.63 -20.40 -15.15
CA ARG A 7 -14.63 -18.96 -15.44
C ARG A 7 -13.32 -18.37 -14.94
N LYS A 8 -12.47 -17.87 -15.86
CA LYS A 8 -11.26 -17.13 -15.50
C LYS A 8 -11.69 -15.85 -14.78
N VAL A 9 -11.25 -15.67 -13.55
CA VAL A 9 -11.45 -14.43 -12.80
C VAL A 9 -10.57 -13.35 -13.46
N PRO A 10 -11.11 -12.14 -13.75
CA PRO A 10 -10.30 -11.05 -14.26
C PRO A 10 -9.18 -10.71 -13.28
N VAL A 11 -7.96 -10.59 -13.77
CA VAL A 11 -6.79 -10.17 -12.98
C VAL A 11 -6.46 -8.74 -13.39
N GLU A 12 -6.29 -7.87 -12.40
CA GLU A 12 -5.86 -6.48 -12.58
C GLU A 12 -4.51 -6.28 -11.88
N GLU A 13 -3.60 -5.57 -12.54
CA GLU A 13 -2.32 -5.17 -11.98
C GLU A 13 -2.45 -3.80 -11.30
N LEU A 14 -2.05 -3.71 -10.03
CA LEU A 14 -2.11 -2.48 -9.25
C LEU A 14 -0.71 -2.10 -8.76
N ILE A 15 -0.30 -0.88 -9.09
CA ILE A 15 0.97 -0.30 -8.65
C ILE A 15 0.69 0.69 -7.53
N SER A 16 1.57 0.74 -6.55
CA SER A 16 1.51 1.79 -5.55
C SER A 16 2.84 1.97 -4.84
N ALA A 17 3.12 3.23 -4.48
CA ALA A 17 4.35 3.67 -3.84
C ALA A 17 4.07 4.21 -2.44
N GLY A 18 5.07 4.09 -1.57
CA GLY A 18 4.99 4.46 -0.16
C GLY A 18 6.39 4.46 0.47
N GLY A 19 6.46 4.84 1.74
CA GLY A 19 7.72 4.97 2.46
C GLY A 19 7.69 4.30 3.83
N VAL A 20 8.87 4.11 4.40
CA VAL A 20 9.03 3.77 5.83
C VAL A 20 9.50 5.02 6.54
N VAL A 21 8.59 5.63 7.30
CA VAL A 21 8.93 6.78 8.15
C VAL A 21 9.37 6.25 9.49
N TYR A 22 10.57 6.62 9.90
CA TYR A 22 11.10 6.21 11.19
C TYR A 22 11.74 7.36 11.94
N ARG A 23 11.86 7.18 13.26
CA ARG A 23 12.65 8.04 14.14
C ARG A 23 13.44 7.19 15.13
N HIS A 24 14.48 7.78 15.71
CA HIS A 24 15.13 7.19 16.89
C HIS A 24 14.39 7.67 18.14
N GLY A 25 13.78 6.74 18.86
CA GLY A 25 13.16 6.97 20.15
C GLY A 25 14.04 6.50 21.32
N PRO A 26 13.59 6.70 22.57
CA PRO A 26 14.35 6.33 23.77
C PRO A 26 14.68 4.83 23.86
N GLN A 27 13.90 3.97 23.21
CA GLN A 27 14.04 2.52 23.25
C GLN A 27 14.51 1.91 21.93
N GLY A 28 14.89 2.74 20.95
CA GLY A 28 15.35 2.29 19.64
C GLY A 28 14.58 2.91 18.48
N MET A 29 14.63 2.25 17.32
CA MET A 29 13.96 2.72 16.12
C MET A 29 12.45 2.56 16.25
N GLU A 30 11.70 3.61 15.95
CA GLU A 30 10.24 3.61 15.90
C GLU A 30 9.79 3.90 14.47
N VAL A 31 8.76 3.20 14.01
CA VAL A 31 8.24 3.29 12.63
C VAL A 31 6.78 3.73 12.66
N VAL A 32 6.40 4.66 11.78
CA VAL A 32 5.02 5.09 11.63
C VAL A 32 4.20 4.02 10.93
N ILE A 33 3.05 3.70 11.52
CA ILE A 33 2.01 2.86 10.91
C ILE A 33 0.72 3.67 10.80
N CYS A 34 0.02 3.53 9.67
CA CYS A 34 -1.25 4.18 9.41
C CYS A 34 -2.39 3.17 9.55
N GLY A 35 -3.39 3.53 10.34
CA GLY A 35 -4.63 2.77 10.43
C GLY A 35 -5.57 3.16 9.29
N ARG A 36 -6.06 2.18 8.53
CA ARG A 36 -7.12 2.38 7.55
C ARG A 36 -8.45 2.04 8.18
N ALA A 37 -9.25 3.07 8.47
CA ALA A 37 -10.53 2.91 9.17
C ALA A 37 -11.55 2.07 8.39
N ALA A 38 -11.48 2.08 7.06
CA ALA A 38 -12.44 1.40 6.19
C ALA A 38 -12.39 -0.14 6.29
N ASP A 39 -11.24 -0.71 6.62
CA ASP A 39 -11.04 -2.17 6.67
C ASP A 39 -10.29 -2.64 7.92
N GLY A 40 -9.97 -1.73 8.85
CA GLY A 40 -9.33 -2.06 10.13
C GLY A 40 -7.88 -2.53 10.01
N VAL A 41 -7.21 -2.22 8.89
CA VAL A 41 -5.84 -2.67 8.63
C VAL A 41 -4.83 -1.61 9.06
N TRP A 42 -3.73 -2.05 9.65
CA TRP A 42 -2.55 -1.23 9.93
C TRP A 42 -1.47 -1.54 8.91
N GLY A 43 -0.90 -0.51 8.29
CA GLY A 43 0.14 -0.66 7.28
C GLY A 43 1.03 0.57 7.13
N LEU A 44 1.99 0.49 6.21
CA LEU A 44 2.86 1.61 5.89
C LEU A 44 2.10 2.70 5.11
N PRO A 45 2.50 3.97 5.24
CA PRO A 45 1.97 5.04 4.40
C PRO A 45 2.28 4.74 2.93
N LYS A 46 1.23 4.51 2.15
CA LYS A 46 1.28 4.05 0.77
C LYS A 46 0.03 4.44 0.00
N GLY A 47 0.18 4.74 -1.29
CA GLY A 47 -0.94 5.05 -2.17
C GLY A 47 -0.64 4.78 -3.65
N ALA A 48 -1.70 4.63 -4.46
CA ALA A 48 -1.54 4.55 -5.91
C ALA A 48 -1.07 5.90 -6.47
N PRO A 49 -0.10 5.92 -7.41
CA PRO A 49 0.32 7.16 -8.05
C PRO A 49 -0.80 7.71 -8.94
N GLU A 50 -0.84 9.03 -9.07
CA GLU A 50 -1.65 9.70 -10.08
C GLU A 50 -1.07 9.47 -11.49
N ALA A 51 -1.86 9.75 -12.52
CA ALA A 51 -1.42 9.56 -13.91
C ALA A 51 -0.22 10.46 -14.23
N GLY A 52 0.92 9.84 -14.55
CA GLY A 52 2.17 10.54 -14.84
C GLY A 52 2.99 10.93 -13.61
N GLU A 53 2.52 10.61 -12.40
CA GLU A 53 3.28 10.83 -11.17
C GLU A 53 4.43 9.81 -11.04
N GLY A 54 5.62 10.30 -10.70
CA GLY A 54 6.75 9.44 -10.36
C GLY A 54 6.52 8.68 -9.05
N LEU A 55 7.07 7.47 -8.94
CA LEU A 55 6.88 6.63 -7.75
C LEU A 55 7.46 7.28 -6.49
N GLU A 56 8.62 7.93 -6.60
CA GLU A 56 9.24 8.66 -5.48
C GLU A 56 8.40 9.86 -5.06
N ALA A 57 7.85 10.61 -6.03
CA ALA A 57 6.95 11.71 -5.74
C ALA A 57 5.71 11.22 -4.97
N ARG A 58 5.13 10.10 -5.40
CA ARG A 58 3.99 9.50 -4.70
C ARG A 58 4.34 9.02 -3.29
N ALA A 59 5.47 8.33 -3.13
CA ALA A 59 5.92 7.83 -1.83
C ALA A 59 6.08 8.97 -0.79
N ASN A 60 6.46 10.16 -1.26
CA ASN A 60 6.74 11.32 -0.42
C ASN A 60 5.56 12.29 -0.28
N SER A 61 4.47 12.13 -1.04
CA SER A 61 3.32 13.05 -1.07
C SER A 61 2.56 13.22 0.26
N GLY A 62 2.79 12.33 1.23
CA GLY A 62 2.17 12.37 2.57
C GLY A 62 3.17 12.45 3.72
N LEU A 63 4.43 12.77 3.43
CA LEU A 63 5.49 13.10 4.40
C LEU A 63 5.57 14.61 4.59
#